data_AF-A0A2M6Y869-F1
#
_entry.id   AF-A0A2M6Y869-F1
#
_cell.length_a   1.000
_cell.length_b   1.000
_cell.length_c   1.000
_cell.angle_alpha   90.00
_cell.angle_beta   90.00
_cell.angle_gamma   90.00
#
_symmetry.space_group_name_H-M   'P 1'
#
loop_
_entity.id
_entity.type
_entity.pdbx_description
1 polymer ?
#
loop_
_entity_poly.entity_id
_entity_poly.type
_entity_poly.pdbx_seq_one_letter_code
_entity_poly.pdbx_strand_id
1 'polypeptide(L)' 'MPRCKAGKSKGPEIKYEVPGPEGRQCGDCKFFQPLTGQVSKGKCFGKDVVAQGTCNMFASK' A
#
# COMPACT_ATOMS: atom_id res chain seq x y z
N MET A 1 -8.76 -6.22 32.40
CA MET A 1 -7.95 -6.28 31.17
C MET A 1 -8.68 -5.57 30.04
N PRO A 2 -8.34 -4.31 29.68
CA PRO A 2 -9.03 -3.63 28.59
C PRO A 2 -8.39 -3.96 27.23
N ARG A 3 -9.29 -4.19 26.27
CA ARG A 3 -9.11 -4.61 24.87
C ARG A 3 -8.15 -3.70 24.10
N CYS A 4 -7.30 -4.31 23.27
CA CYS A 4 -6.42 -3.66 22.30
C CYS A 4 -7.21 -2.70 21.38
N LYS A 5 -7.23 -1.40 21.69
CA LYS A 5 -7.58 -0.37 20.71
C LYS A 5 -6.27 0.09 20.06
N ALA A 6 -5.95 -0.50 18.91
CA ALA A 6 -4.89 -0.05 18.03
C ALA A 6 -5.23 1.36 17.50
N GLY A 7 -4.85 2.40 18.24
CA GLY A 7 -4.75 3.75 17.71
C GLY A 7 -3.62 3.78 16.70
N LYS A 8 -3.91 3.51 15.42
CA LYS A 8 -2.92 3.64 14.35
C LYS A 8 -2.81 5.10 13.94
N SER A 9 -1.72 5.69 14.43
CA SER A 9 -1.07 6.95 14.09
C SER A 9 -1.47 7.56 12.76
N LYS A 10 -1.86 8.84 12.85
CA LYS A 10 -2.20 9.79 11.80
C LYS A 10 -0.97 10.06 10.91
N GLY A 11 -0.77 9.22 9.89
CA GLY A 11 0.14 9.48 8.77
C GLY A 11 -0.52 10.33 7.69
N PRO A 12 0.21 10.76 6.64
CA PRO A 12 -0.39 11.42 5.48
C PRO A 12 -1.54 10.57 4.95
N GLU A 13 -2.64 11.21 4.54
CA GLU A 13 -3.85 10.54 4.08
C GLU A 13 -3.57 9.91 2.71
N ILE A 14 -2.99 8.71 2.70
CA ILE A 14 -2.65 7.97 1.49
C ILE A 14 -3.95 7.47 0.87
N LYS A 15 -4.46 8.20 -0.12
CA LYS A 15 -5.56 7.75 -0.96
C LYS A 15 -5.08 6.57 -1.79
N TYR A 16 -5.58 5.39 -1.45
CA TYR A 16 -5.28 4.13 -2.12
C TYR A 16 -6.49 3.69 -2.94
N GLU A 17 -6.29 3.34 -4.20
CA GLU A 17 -7.35 3.00 -5.15
C GLU A 17 -7.04 1.64 -5.82
N VAL A 18 -8.07 0.81 -6.00
CA VAL A 18 -7.95 -0.50 -6.66
C VAL A 18 -9.19 -0.71 -7.55
N PRO A 19 -9.03 -1.05 -8.84
CA PRO A 19 -7.77 -1.17 -9.57
C PRO A 19 -7.09 0.19 -9.76
N GLY A 20 -5.75 0.20 -9.75
CA GLY A 20 -4.96 1.36 -10.12
C GLY A 20 -5.03 1.59 -11.64
N PRO A 21 -4.88 2.84 -12.11
CA PRO A 21 -4.84 3.14 -13.53
C PRO A 21 -3.63 2.47 -14.19
N GLU A 22 -3.77 2.15 -15.49
CA GLU A 22 -2.68 1.59 -16.29
C GLU A 22 -1.42 2.47 -16.20
N GLY A 23 -0.28 1.86 -15.86
CA GLY A 23 0.99 2.57 -15.68
C GLY A 23 1.21 3.24 -14.32
N ARG A 24 0.24 3.20 -13.38
CA ARG A 24 0.45 3.65 -11.99
C ARG A 24 0.01 2.58 -11.00
N GLN A 25 0.61 1.41 -11.08
CA GLN A 25 0.29 0.29 -10.19
C GLN A 25 1.30 0.19 -9.05
N CYS A 26 0.88 -0.21 -7.85
CA CYS A 26 1.76 -0.41 -6.70
C CYS A 26 2.85 -1.43 -7.01
N GLY A 27 2.58 -2.44 -7.84
CA GLY A 27 3.58 -3.36 -8.35
C GLY A 27 4.73 -2.65 -9.08
N ASP A 28 4.47 -1.47 -9.65
CA ASP A 28 5.42 -0.59 -10.33
C ASP A 28 5.90 0.59 -9.45
N CYS A 29 5.51 0.65 -8.17
CA CYS A 29 5.90 1.73 -7.27
C CYS A 29 7.25 1.45 -6.59
N LYS A 30 8.10 2.48 -6.46
CA LYS A 30 9.41 2.42 -5.79
C LYS A 30 9.31 2.08 -4.30
N PHE A 31 8.21 2.48 -3.66
CA PHE A 31 7.95 2.26 -2.23
C PHE A 31 7.23 0.94 -1.94
N PHE A 32 6.82 0.20 -2.96
CA PHE A 32 6.12 -1.07 -2.77
C PHE A 32 7.11 -2.16 -2.37
N GLN A 33 6.87 -2.75 -1.21
CA GLN A 33 7.59 -3.92 -0.73
C GLN A 33 6.72 -5.16 -0.98
N PRO A 34 7.01 -6.00 -1.98
CA PRO A 34 6.27 -7.24 -2.18
C PRO A 34 6.37 -8.13 -0.95
N LEU A 35 5.27 -8.80 -0.58
CA LEU A 35 5.30 -9.81 0.47
C LEU A 35 5.92 -11.09 -0.09
N THR A 36 6.89 -11.66 0.62
CA THR A 36 7.50 -12.95 0.24
C THR A 36 6.41 -13.99 0.01
N GLY A 37 6.33 -14.52 -1.21
CA GLY A 37 5.34 -15.51 -1.63
C GLY A 37 4.02 -14.95 -2.18
N GLN A 38 3.81 -13.63 -2.20
CA GLN A 38 2.62 -13.01 -2.80
C GLN A 38 3.02 -11.93 -3.81
N VAL A 39 2.91 -12.24 -5.10
CA VAL A 39 3.19 -11.29 -6.19
C VAL A 39 2.10 -10.19 -6.25
N SER A 40 0.88 -10.53 -5.86
CA SER A 40 -0.28 -9.62 -5.92
C SER A 40 -0.48 -8.75 -4.68
N LYS A 41 0.28 -8.97 -3.60
CA LYS A 41 0.16 -8.23 -2.33
C LYS A 41 1.53 -7.85 -1.79
N GLY A 42 1.62 -6.66 -1.22
CA GLY A 42 2.81 -6.15 -0.58
C GLY A 42 2.46 -5.26 0.59
N LYS A 43 3.50 -4.63 1.15
CA LYS A 43 3.38 -3.54 2.09
C LYS A 43 3.89 -2.26 1.45
N CYS A 44 3.19 -1.16 1.70
CA CYS A 44 3.61 0.17 1.30
C CYS A 44 3.21 1.12 2.44
N PHE A 45 4.12 1.97 2.90
CA PHE A 45 3.89 2.87 4.05
C PHE A 45 3.37 2.17 5.32
N GLY A 46 3.82 0.92 5.57
CA GLY A 46 3.39 0.11 6.71
C GLY A 46 1.94 -0.40 6.62
N LYS A 47 1.27 -0.19 5.49
CA LYS A 47 -0.08 -0.68 5.17
C LYS A 47 0.03 -1.82 4.16
N ASP A 48 -0.87 -2.78 4.28
CA ASP A 48 -0.98 -3.87 3.32
C ASP A 48 -1.70 -3.36 2.07
N VAL A 49 -1.04 -3.46 0.91
CA VAL A 49 -1.53 -2.98 -0.39
C VAL A 49 -1.45 -4.11 -1.43
N VAL A 50 -2.34 -4.12 -2.41
CA VAL A 50 -2.23 -5.00 -3.57
C VAL A 50 -1.40 -4.37 -4.68
N ALA A 51 -0.65 -5.19 -5.41
CA ALA A 51 0.21 -4.75 -6.52
C ALA A 51 -0.60 -4.07 -7.64
N GLN A 52 -1.85 -4.50 -7.85
CA GLN A 52 -2.78 -3.90 -8.82
C GLN A 52 -3.33 -2.54 -8.40
N GLY A 53 -3.18 -2.12 -7.14
CA GLY A 53 -3.71 -0.84 -6.68
C GLY A 53 -2.82 0.32 -7.06
N THR A 54 -3.18 1.52 -6.65
CA THR A 54 -2.37 2.72 -6.76
C THR A 54 -2.54 3.57 -5.51
N CYS A 55 -1.68 4.55 -5.32
CA CYS A 55 -1.95 5.59 -4.34
C CYS A 55 -1.55 6.97 -4.84
N ASN A 56 -2.06 8.02 -4.20
CA ASN A 56 -1.67 9.39 -4.52
C ASN A 56 -0.15 9.64 -4.32
N MET A 57 0.50 8.86 -3.46
CA MET A 57 1.96 8.89 -3.26
C MET A 57 2.70 7.87 -4.15
N PHE A 58 2.11 7.48 -5.28
CA PHE A 58 2.76 6.63 -6.25
C PHE A 58 4.03 7.32 -6.77
N ALA A 59 5.15 6.60 -6.69
CA ALA A 59 6.40 7.00 -7.30
C ALA A 59 6.88 5.85 -8.17
N SER A 60 7.02 6.09 -9.47
CA SER A 60 7.61 5.13 -10.40
C SER A 60 9.03 4.77 -9.96
N LYS A 61 9.43 3.51 -10.20
CA LYS A 61 10.79 3.04 -9.88
C LYS A 61 11.82 3.57 -10.88
#